data_AF-A0A0M0JVQ2-F1
#
_entry.id   AF-A0A0M0JVQ2-F1
#
_cell.length_a   1.000
_cell.length_b   1.000
_cell.length_c   1.000
_cell.angle_alpha   90.00
_cell.angle_beta   90.00
_cell.angle_gamma   90.00
#
_symmetry.space_group_name_H-M   'P 1'
#
loop_
_entity.id
_entity.type
_entity.pdbx_description
1 polymer ?
#
loop_
_entity_poly.entity_id
_entity_poly.type
_entity_poly.pdbx_seq_one_letter_code
_entity_poly.pdbx_strand_id
1 'polypeptide(L)'
;MWSSPALRGEAAIWTYVGNVFETNATVLSDGFLSKEFVTIDYLGSLPGDPYPEAAGGTGTRLFLNNVGGNGGGDGCCSGTTSYFVIEQPPGQPMRLVMPGQQMVDWGAFSLRPLPLPYDPSGEVELPSSTLGDLILSGQAESSHGPADDATSGSNVRSGGPGGSGTVLVGGGVLAPGHVIERVALSFRYIAGYCGSAPCPGGASTATVVLIDASGGVLATLYRSPPLCNYSFDNFTQYSPPLHINVTGLSVPNDELVRLAIQISNNQRNIQIPVDNKAGGFKVRLGWATTTTAAFPRLLRDVEARDAAAAAAPAARLGAPAARLSAPAARLAVPPRLDLLSGKASRGFSMARTLGSEQVDQVTVPGRRVLIGWTGPAPSDMPFLANLGSAQSISRDLALAPDRSLLQRFVPELTTARLTAVAPADAGMRAEVYATLPASCADAAGPTDACGISVFGDGVNATTIKLLPSVGLVAVNATLQGNTLVRAGPLPPQCTAATCGEGAEDGWRIHAILDHSILELIVNNATAFVVYVAPASDRAKEVALLGNDATLPTSAINVWQLDAVNNV
;
A
#
# COMPACT_ATOMS: atom_id res chain seq x y z
N MET A 1 4.63 -11.01 -1.75
CA MET A 1 3.44 -10.65 -2.56
C MET A 1 2.88 -11.92 -3.16
N TRP A 2 1.56 -12.06 -3.16
CA TRP A 2 0.86 -13.20 -3.73
C TRP A 2 -0.19 -12.68 -4.70
N SER A 3 -0.39 -13.37 -5.81
CA SER A 3 -1.39 -13.04 -6.84
C SER A 3 -2.32 -14.23 -7.03
N SER A 4 -3.57 -13.98 -7.38
CA SER A 4 -4.51 -15.05 -7.69
C SER A 4 -5.45 -14.58 -8.82
N PRO A 5 -5.81 -15.45 -9.79
CA PRO A 5 -6.76 -15.13 -10.85
C PRO A 5 -8.15 -14.74 -10.34
N ALA A 6 -8.52 -15.22 -9.14
CA ALA A 6 -9.75 -14.85 -8.46
C ALA A 6 -9.46 -14.55 -6.98
N LEU A 7 -10.17 -13.58 -6.42
CA LEU A 7 -10.04 -13.26 -5.00
C LEU A 7 -10.73 -14.29 -4.08
N ARG A 8 -11.61 -15.15 -4.62
CA ARG A 8 -12.49 -16.06 -3.86
C ARG A 8 -12.78 -17.36 -4.61
N GLY A 9 -13.14 -18.41 -3.86
CA GLY A 9 -13.62 -19.70 -4.38
C GLY A 9 -12.51 -20.65 -4.87
N GLU A 10 -12.88 -21.77 -5.49
CA GLU A 10 -11.93 -22.79 -6.00
C GLU A 10 -10.96 -22.24 -7.06
N ALA A 11 -11.29 -21.10 -7.68
CA ALA A 11 -10.44 -20.40 -8.63
C ALA A 11 -9.41 -19.47 -7.97
N ALA A 12 -9.42 -19.33 -6.63
CA ALA A 12 -8.48 -18.50 -5.90
C ALA A 12 -7.12 -19.20 -5.72
N ILE A 13 -6.40 -19.39 -6.83
CA ILE A 13 -5.10 -20.07 -6.89
C ILE A 13 -4.00 -19.04 -6.59
N TRP A 14 -3.55 -18.98 -5.34
CA TRP A 14 -2.54 -18.02 -4.90
C TRP A 14 -1.14 -18.45 -5.30
N THR A 15 -0.52 -17.66 -6.17
CA THR A 15 0.85 -17.82 -6.63
C THR A 15 1.71 -16.71 -6.05
N TYR A 16 2.79 -17.09 -5.41
CA TYR A 16 3.78 -16.13 -4.91
C TYR A 16 4.44 -15.39 -6.09
N VAL A 17 4.47 -14.06 -6.04
CA VAL A 17 4.91 -13.17 -7.14
C VAL A 17 6.08 -12.25 -6.76
N GLY A 18 6.73 -12.47 -5.62
CA GLY A 18 7.94 -11.74 -5.19
C GLY A 18 7.72 -10.78 -4.01
N ASN A 19 8.76 -10.09 -3.57
CA ASN A 19 8.79 -9.31 -2.31
C ASN A 19 8.65 -7.79 -2.51
N VAL A 20 8.40 -7.06 -1.43
CA VAL A 20 8.24 -5.59 -1.37
C VAL A 20 9.12 -5.07 -0.21
N PHE A 21 9.85 -3.94 -0.38
CA PHE A 21 10.29 -2.89 0.60
C PHE A 21 11.73 -2.32 0.36
N GLU A 22 11.88 -1.00 0.59
CA GLU A 22 13.13 -0.20 0.79
C GLU A 22 12.83 1.23 1.38
N THR A 23 13.52 1.59 2.48
CA THR A 23 14.01 2.91 3.03
C THR A 23 13.13 4.08 3.56
N ASN A 24 13.82 5.00 4.28
CA ASN A 24 13.33 5.94 5.29
C ASN A 24 13.72 7.44 5.09
N ALA A 25 12.76 8.33 4.75
CA ALA A 25 12.55 9.68 5.34
C ALA A 25 11.34 10.38 4.68
N THR A 26 10.39 10.97 5.45
CA THR A 26 9.38 11.89 4.89
C THR A 26 9.82 13.33 5.10
N VAL A 27 10.42 13.91 4.06
CA VAL A 27 10.75 15.34 3.99
C VAL A 27 9.49 16.10 3.57
N LEU A 28 9.10 17.15 4.30
CA LEU A 28 8.08 18.09 3.83
C LEU A 28 8.75 19.27 3.12
N SER A 29 7.99 19.98 2.29
CA SER A 29 8.51 21.15 1.57
C SER A 29 8.92 22.32 2.48
N ASP A 30 8.47 22.32 3.74
CA ASP A 30 8.62 23.41 4.72
C ASP A 30 9.37 22.98 6.00
N GLY A 31 9.94 21.77 6.03
CA GLY A 31 10.76 21.29 7.16
C GLY A 31 10.61 19.81 7.44
N PHE A 32 10.86 19.42 8.68
CA PHE A 32 10.62 18.07 9.20
C PHE A 32 9.33 18.07 10.03
N LEU A 33 8.42 17.14 9.76
CA LEU A 33 7.25 16.96 10.62
C LEU A 33 7.65 16.16 11.86
N SER A 34 7.81 16.84 13.00
CA SER A 34 8.00 16.21 14.32
C SER A 34 6.68 16.10 15.09
N LYS A 35 5.65 15.55 14.45
CA LYS A 35 4.37 15.20 15.09
C LYS A 35 4.18 13.69 14.97
N GLU A 36 3.50 13.08 15.94
CA GLU A 36 3.18 11.66 15.96
C GLU A 36 2.49 11.29 14.64
N PHE A 37 3.25 10.67 13.75
CA PHE A 37 2.74 10.13 12.51
C PHE A 37 1.94 8.90 12.93
N VAL A 38 0.61 9.01 12.93
CA VAL A 38 -0.25 7.82 12.85
C VAL A 38 -0.12 7.30 11.42
N THR A 39 1.08 6.84 11.06
CA THR A 39 1.21 5.97 9.90
C THR A 39 0.56 4.66 10.31
N ILE A 40 -0.41 4.28 9.53
CA ILE A 40 -0.42 2.92 9.06
C ILE A 40 0.80 2.83 8.13
N ASP A 41 1.89 2.27 8.68
CA ASP A 41 3.14 1.81 8.05
C ASP A 41 4.06 2.82 7.33
N TYR A 42 5.06 3.31 8.06
CA TYR A 42 6.38 3.64 7.52
C TYR A 42 7.41 2.65 8.08
N LEU A 43 8.02 1.85 7.20
CA LEU A 43 8.95 0.78 7.55
C LEU A 43 10.28 0.96 6.82
N GLY A 44 11.29 1.36 7.56
CA GLY A 44 12.68 1.15 7.16
C GLY A 44 13.58 1.15 8.38
N SER A 45 14.89 0.99 8.10
CA SER A 45 15.94 0.62 9.08
C SER A 45 15.67 -0.71 9.80
N LEU A 46 14.95 -1.62 9.14
CA LEU A 46 14.90 -3.02 9.57
C LEU A 46 16.24 -3.70 9.26
N PRO A 47 16.70 -4.65 10.09
CA PRO A 47 17.85 -5.50 9.77
C PRO A 47 17.58 -6.21 8.43
N GLY A 48 18.47 -6.01 7.45
CA GLY A 48 18.32 -6.54 6.08
C GLY A 48 17.86 -5.52 5.03
N ASP A 49 17.55 -4.27 5.41
CA ASP A 49 17.23 -3.19 4.47
C ASP A 49 18.48 -2.79 3.65
N PRO A 50 18.42 -2.74 2.31
CA PRO A 50 19.51 -2.25 1.48
C PRO A 50 19.77 -0.76 1.73
N TYR A 51 20.98 -0.42 2.18
CA TYR A 51 21.37 0.99 2.30
C TYR A 51 21.38 1.69 0.92
N PRO A 52 21.08 3.00 0.83
CA PRO A 52 20.76 3.66 -0.44
C PRO A 52 21.93 3.88 -1.40
N GLU A 53 23.18 3.73 -0.98
CA GLU A 53 24.31 4.28 -1.75
C GLU A 53 24.92 3.35 -2.80
N ALA A 54 24.58 2.05 -2.84
CA ALA A 54 25.37 1.09 -3.64
C ALA A 54 24.63 0.34 -4.76
N ALA A 55 23.29 0.42 -4.91
CA ALA A 55 22.58 -0.56 -5.76
C ALA A 55 21.40 -0.04 -6.62
N GLY A 56 21.31 1.26 -6.91
CA GLY A 56 20.25 1.76 -7.81
C GLY A 56 18.82 1.56 -7.27
N GLY A 57 18.63 1.81 -5.97
CA GLY A 57 17.38 1.53 -5.23
C GLY A 57 16.12 2.12 -5.86
N THR A 58 15.09 1.29 -5.98
CA THR A 58 13.83 1.59 -6.69
C THR A 58 12.79 2.22 -5.77
N GLY A 59 12.96 3.48 -5.40
CA GLY A 59 11.91 4.38 -4.87
C GLY A 59 11.19 3.99 -3.57
N THR A 60 10.62 4.99 -2.90
CA THR A 60 9.81 4.81 -1.68
C THR A 60 8.48 4.13 -2.00
N ARG A 61 8.12 3.07 -1.25
CA ARG A 61 6.82 2.40 -1.40
C ARG A 61 5.97 2.60 -0.14
N LEU A 62 4.78 3.19 -0.29
CA LEU A 62 3.83 3.36 0.81
C LEU A 62 2.90 2.16 0.94
N PHE A 63 2.65 1.75 2.19
CA PHE A 63 1.57 0.82 2.54
C PHE A 63 0.43 1.61 3.14
N LEU A 64 -0.77 1.46 2.58
CA LEU A 64 -1.96 2.13 3.08
C LEU A 64 -3.02 1.07 3.39
N ASN A 65 -3.27 0.82 4.67
CA ASN A 65 -4.46 0.11 5.10
C ASN A 65 -5.62 1.11 5.17
N ASN A 66 -6.64 0.93 4.35
CA ASN A 66 -7.87 1.69 4.47
C ASN A 66 -8.63 1.14 5.69
N VAL A 67 -8.72 1.90 6.77
CA VAL A 67 -9.71 1.64 7.83
C VAL A 67 -10.83 2.65 7.60
N GLY A 68 -12.00 2.18 7.18
CA GLY A 68 -13.20 3.02 7.12
C GLY A 68 -13.38 3.74 8.45
N GLY A 69 -13.35 5.06 8.41
CA GLY A 69 -13.24 5.91 9.60
C GLY A 69 -14.36 5.65 10.61
N ASN A 70 -13.99 5.58 11.90
CA ASN A 70 -14.72 5.79 13.17
C ASN A 70 -16.23 5.51 13.32
N GLY A 71 -16.94 4.95 12.34
CA GLY A 71 -18.35 4.58 12.44
C GLY A 71 -18.46 3.09 12.74
N GLY A 72 -18.52 2.74 14.03
CA GLY A 72 -18.71 1.36 14.52
C GLY A 72 -20.08 0.75 14.19
N GLY A 73 -20.46 0.72 12.92
CA GLY A 73 -21.67 0.07 12.41
C GLY A 73 -21.38 -1.25 11.69
N ASP A 74 -22.35 -2.17 11.71
CA ASP A 74 -22.33 -3.40 10.93
C ASP A 74 -22.11 -3.10 9.44
N GLY A 75 -21.04 -3.68 8.87
CA GLY A 75 -20.66 -3.49 7.46
C GLY A 75 -19.70 -2.32 7.17
N CYS A 76 -19.32 -1.49 8.14
CA CYS A 76 -18.52 -0.27 7.89
C CYS A 76 -16.98 -0.43 8.01
N CYS A 77 -16.46 -1.63 8.28
CA CYS A 77 -15.02 -1.80 8.49
C CYS A 77 -14.44 -3.07 7.84
N SER A 78 -14.70 -3.27 6.56
CA SER A 78 -13.77 -4.07 5.74
C SER A 78 -12.56 -3.18 5.45
N GLY A 79 -11.45 -3.44 6.14
CA GLY A 79 -10.21 -2.77 5.80
C GLY A 79 -9.68 -3.32 4.49
N THR A 80 -9.53 -2.48 3.47
CA THR A 80 -8.87 -2.87 2.22
C THR A 80 -7.42 -2.42 2.30
N THR A 81 -6.49 -3.37 2.31
CA THR A 81 -5.07 -3.04 2.10
C THR A 81 -4.88 -2.75 0.63
N SER A 82 -4.53 -1.50 0.32
CA SER A 82 -4.25 -1.06 -1.05
C SER A 82 -2.76 -0.72 -1.11
N TYR A 83 -2.05 -1.20 -2.13
CA TYR A 83 -0.70 -0.73 -2.41
C TYR A 83 -0.75 0.18 -3.64
N PHE A 84 0.10 1.20 -3.63
CA PHE A 84 0.39 2.01 -4.80
C PHE A 84 1.89 1.89 -5.06
N VAL A 85 2.28 1.46 -6.25
CA VAL A 85 3.65 1.72 -6.72
C VAL A 85 3.66 3.18 -7.11
N ILE A 86 4.35 3.97 -6.31
CA ILE A 86 4.55 5.36 -6.61
C ILE A 86 6.00 5.49 -7.00
N GLU A 87 6.26 5.86 -8.24
CA GLU A 87 7.57 6.39 -8.61
C GLU A 87 7.62 7.82 -8.06
N GLN A 88 8.18 8.00 -6.86
CA GLN A 88 8.73 9.28 -6.46
C GLN A 88 10.25 9.13 -6.39
N PRO A 89 11.02 10.00 -7.07
CA PRO A 89 12.45 10.04 -6.89
C PRO A 89 12.79 10.22 -5.39
N PRO A 90 13.76 9.47 -4.85
CA PRO A 90 14.20 9.62 -3.47
C PRO A 90 14.43 11.10 -3.12
N GLY A 91 13.87 11.58 -2.00
CA GLY A 91 14.03 12.95 -1.52
C GLY A 91 13.02 13.98 -2.04
N GLN A 92 12.05 13.63 -2.90
CA GLN A 92 10.98 14.57 -3.24
C GLN A 92 9.94 14.70 -2.11
N PRO A 93 9.62 15.93 -1.65
CA PRO A 93 8.69 16.13 -0.54
C PRO A 93 7.23 15.88 -0.94
N MET A 94 6.49 15.19 -0.10
CA MET A 94 5.02 15.08 -0.17
C MET A 94 4.38 16.40 0.28
N ARG A 95 3.20 16.73 -0.26
CA ARG A 95 2.42 17.91 0.16
C ARG A 95 1.23 17.48 1.02
N LEU A 96 1.13 18.03 2.23
CA LEU A 96 -0.08 17.95 3.05
C LEU A 96 -1.15 18.88 2.45
N VAL A 97 -2.31 18.34 2.06
CA VAL A 97 -3.34 19.08 1.31
C VAL A 97 -4.48 19.61 2.18
N MET A 98 -4.54 19.25 3.48
CA MET A 98 -5.60 19.70 4.39
C MET A 98 -5.06 20.28 5.71
N PRO A 99 -5.38 21.53 6.07
CA PRO A 99 -5.04 22.09 7.38
C PRO A 99 -6.03 21.63 8.46
N GLY A 100 -5.52 21.39 9.67
CA GLY A 100 -6.35 21.39 10.90
C GLY A 100 -6.79 20.05 11.46
N GLN A 101 -6.35 18.91 10.93
CA GLN A 101 -6.61 17.62 11.58
C GLN A 101 -5.47 17.25 12.54
N GLN A 102 -5.82 16.80 13.76
CA GLN A 102 -4.86 16.20 14.70
C GLN A 102 -4.46 14.76 14.30
N MET A 103 -5.18 14.17 13.32
CA MET A 103 -4.94 12.86 12.70
C MET A 103 -4.89 13.03 11.17
N VAL A 104 -4.05 12.28 10.46
CA VAL A 104 -3.91 12.38 9.00
C VAL A 104 -4.76 11.30 8.32
N ASP A 105 -5.86 11.68 7.67
CA ASP A 105 -6.80 10.77 6.98
C ASP A 105 -6.48 10.62 5.47
N TRP A 106 -7.16 9.69 4.77
CA TRP A 106 -7.13 9.55 3.31
C TRP A 106 -7.30 10.90 2.61
N GLY A 107 -6.48 11.15 1.57
CA GLY A 107 -6.53 12.40 0.79
C GLY A 107 -5.79 13.60 1.41
N ALA A 108 -5.21 13.43 2.60
CA ALA A 108 -4.35 14.46 3.20
C ALA A 108 -3.00 14.61 2.48
N PHE A 109 -2.63 13.69 1.59
CA PHE A 109 -1.44 13.80 0.73
C PHE A 109 -1.82 13.79 -0.75
N SER A 110 -1.15 14.63 -1.53
CA SER A 110 -1.16 14.57 -2.99
C SER A 110 0.23 14.19 -3.47
N LEU A 111 0.29 13.16 -4.32
CA LEU A 111 1.49 12.78 -5.04
C LEU A 111 1.68 13.77 -6.18
N ARG A 112 2.89 14.30 -6.33
CA ARG A 112 3.20 15.13 -7.50
C ARG A 112 3.16 14.24 -8.73
N PRO A 113 2.46 14.63 -9.81
CA PRO A 113 2.55 13.88 -11.05
C PRO A 113 4.01 13.85 -11.51
N LEU A 114 4.46 12.72 -12.04
CA LEU A 114 5.82 12.57 -12.54
C LEU A 114 6.03 13.44 -13.79
N PRO A 115 7.23 14.01 -13.99
CA PRO A 115 7.58 14.61 -15.26
C PRO A 115 7.48 13.58 -16.39
N LEU A 116 6.90 13.96 -17.52
CA LEU A 116 6.91 13.10 -18.70
C LEU A 116 8.27 13.17 -19.41
N PRO A 117 8.84 12.02 -19.84
CA PRO A 117 10.08 12.00 -20.60
C PRO A 117 9.85 12.49 -22.04
N TYR A 118 10.95 12.63 -22.79
CA TYR A 118 10.92 12.87 -24.23
C TYR A 118 10.10 11.81 -24.98
N ASP A 119 9.23 12.26 -25.89
CA ASP A 119 8.51 11.39 -26.83
C ASP A 119 9.03 11.60 -28.27
N PRO A 120 9.60 10.56 -28.91
CA PRO A 120 10.12 10.65 -30.28
C PRO A 120 9.04 10.87 -31.35
N SER A 121 7.75 10.68 -31.02
CA SER A 121 6.64 11.08 -31.90
C SER A 121 6.52 12.59 -32.06
N GLY A 122 7.22 13.38 -31.23
CA GLY A 122 7.31 14.83 -31.31
C GLY A 122 6.19 15.58 -30.60
N GLU A 123 5.30 14.88 -29.89
CA GLU A 123 4.29 15.47 -29.00
C GLU A 123 4.03 14.57 -27.80
N VAL A 124 3.72 15.19 -26.66
CA VAL A 124 3.15 14.53 -25.50
C VAL A 124 1.97 15.32 -24.97
N GLU A 125 0.96 14.64 -24.42
CA GLU A 125 -0.16 15.27 -23.73
C GLU A 125 0.06 15.23 -22.21
N LEU A 126 0.04 16.39 -21.55
CA LEU A 126 0.13 16.47 -20.09
C LEU A 126 -1.24 16.15 -19.46
N PRO A 127 -1.28 15.29 -18.42
CA PRO A 127 -2.49 15.09 -17.63
C PRO A 127 -3.05 16.43 -17.15
N SER A 128 -4.33 16.65 -17.42
CA SER A 128 -5.03 17.90 -17.11
C SER A 128 -6.55 17.73 -17.03
N SER A 129 -7.02 16.49 -16.83
CA SER A 129 -8.42 16.09 -16.93
C SER A 129 -9.14 16.04 -15.58
N THR A 130 -8.40 16.07 -14.48
CA THR A 130 -8.92 16.04 -13.11
C THR A 130 -8.23 17.10 -12.25
N LEU A 131 -8.84 17.48 -11.12
CA LEU A 131 -8.17 18.37 -10.15
C LEU A 131 -6.88 17.75 -9.58
N GLY A 132 -6.77 16.42 -9.56
CA GLY A 132 -5.56 15.71 -9.15
C GLY A 132 -4.39 15.89 -10.10
N ASP A 133 -4.65 16.29 -11.35
CA ASP A 133 -3.62 16.58 -12.34
C ASP A 133 -3.04 18.00 -12.19
N LEU A 134 -3.58 18.81 -11.26
CA LEU A 134 -3.23 20.23 -11.10
C LEU A 134 -2.57 20.48 -9.74
N ILE A 135 -1.51 21.28 -9.73
CA ILE A 135 -0.88 21.75 -8.49
C ILE A 135 -1.24 23.23 -8.30
N LEU A 136 -2.00 23.52 -7.25
CA LEU A 136 -2.50 24.86 -6.95
C LEU A 136 -1.65 25.55 -5.88
N SER A 137 -1.25 26.79 -6.13
CA SER A 137 -0.47 27.60 -5.19
C SER A 137 -0.86 29.09 -5.22
N GLY A 138 -0.28 29.87 -4.31
CA GLY A 138 -0.75 31.23 -4.02
C GLY A 138 -2.13 31.16 -3.36
N GLN A 139 -3.11 31.88 -3.93
CA GLN A 139 -4.51 31.81 -3.49
C GLN A 139 -5.37 30.86 -4.33
N ALA A 140 -4.79 30.14 -5.30
CA ALA A 140 -5.56 29.18 -6.09
C ALA A 140 -5.98 27.97 -5.23
N GLU A 141 -7.24 27.58 -5.32
CA GLU A 141 -7.83 26.47 -4.56
C GLU A 141 -8.78 25.63 -5.43
N SER A 142 -8.94 24.35 -5.09
CA SER A 142 -9.96 23.51 -5.70
C SER A 142 -11.33 23.95 -5.22
N SER A 143 -12.30 24.05 -6.12
CA SER A 143 -13.66 24.45 -5.78
C SER A 143 -14.69 23.69 -6.64
N HIS A 144 -15.96 23.92 -6.34
CA HIS A 144 -17.10 23.45 -7.10
C HIS A 144 -17.91 24.65 -7.62
N GLY A 145 -18.37 24.55 -8.85
CA GLY A 145 -19.13 25.57 -9.56
C GLY A 145 -20.19 24.92 -10.45
N PRO A 146 -20.87 25.70 -11.30
CA PRO A 146 -21.87 25.19 -12.22
C PRO A 146 -21.32 24.07 -13.12
N ALA A 147 -22.11 23.03 -13.36
CA ALA A 147 -21.78 21.97 -14.30
C ALA A 147 -22.36 22.27 -15.69
N ASP A 148 -21.72 21.76 -16.74
CA ASP A 148 -22.24 21.78 -18.11
C ASP A 148 -21.82 20.52 -18.88
N ASP A 149 -21.95 20.51 -20.21
CA ASP A 149 -21.61 19.37 -21.05
C ASP A 149 -20.10 19.04 -21.05
N ALA A 150 -19.25 20.00 -20.69
CA ALA A 150 -17.80 19.84 -20.68
C ALA A 150 -17.21 19.70 -19.26
N THR A 151 -17.87 20.19 -18.21
CA THR A 151 -17.41 20.04 -16.81
C THR A 151 -18.46 19.42 -15.88
N SER A 152 -18.01 18.62 -14.91
CA SER A 152 -18.83 18.16 -13.77
C SER A 152 -19.05 19.22 -12.70
N GLY A 153 -18.55 20.44 -12.89
CA GLY A 153 -18.54 21.52 -11.90
C GLY A 153 -17.22 21.62 -11.13
N SER A 154 -16.33 20.63 -11.25
CA SER A 154 -14.98 20.70 -10.70
C SER A 154 -14.18 21.82 -11.36
N ASN A 155 -13.66 22.73 -10.55
CA ASN A 155 -12.93 23.89 -11.06
C ASN A 155 -11.81 24.34 -10.12
N VAL A 156 -10.95 25.20 -10.65
CA VAL A 156 -9.97 25.95 -9.87
C VAL A 156 -10.53 27.35 -9.61
N ARG A 157 -10.69 27.71 -8.35
CA ARG A 157 -10.93 29.10 -7.94
C ARG A 157 -9.60 29.79 -7.76
N SER A 158 -9.42 30.96 -8.40
CA SER A 158 -8.13 31.65 -8.41
C SER A 158 -7.75 32.38 -7.11
N GLY A 159 -8.66 32.46 -6.13
CA GLY A 159 -8.45 33.16 -4.85
C GLY A 159 -9.45 34.29 -4.58
N GLY A 160 -9.00 35.35 -3.90
CA GLY A 160 -9.78 36.56 -3.61
C GLY A 160 -9.30 37.81 -4.40
N PRO A 161 -10.04 38.93 -4.33
CA PRO A 161 -9.62 40.23 -4.88
C PRO A 161 -8.23 40.68 -4.38
N GLY A 162 -7.45 41.32 -5.25
CA GLY A 162 -6.06 41.73 -5.03
C GLY A 162 -5.04 40.58 -5.03
N GLY A 163 -5.49 39.33 -4.98
CA GLY A 163 -4.63 38.15 -4.86
C GLY A 163 -4.02 37.69 -6.18
N SER A 164 -3.13 36.71 -6.08
CA SER A 164 -2.67 35.94 -7.23
C SER A 164 -2.75 34.45 -6.94
N GLY A 165 -3.01 33.67 -7.99
CA GLY A 165 -3.09 32.21 -7.93
C GLY A 165 -2.26 31.62 -9.06
N THR A 166 -1.65 30.46 -8.83
CA THR A 166 -0.93 29.71 -9.87
C THR A 166 -1.50 28.30 -9.97
N VAL A 167 -1.74 27.87 -11.21
CA VAL A 167 -2.15 26.51 -11.55
C VAL A 167 -1.03 25.87 -12.36
N LEU A 168 -0.29 24.93 -11.78
CA LEU A 168 0.65 24.10 -12.54
C LEU A 168 -0.12 22.90 -13.11
N VAL A 169 0.15 22.58 -14.37
CA VAL A 169 -0.52 21.48 -15.07
C VAL A 169 0.40 20.28 -15.19
N GLY A 170 -0.03 19.13 -14.69
CA GLY A 170 0.72 17.89 -14.69
C GLY A 170 2.02 17.95 -13.88
N GLY A 171 2.93 17.01 -14.18
CA GLY A 171 4.24 16.91 -13.51
C GLY A 171 5.31 17.81 -14.11
N GLY A 172 5.07 18.29 -15.33
CA GLY A 172 6.04 18.90 -16.22
C GLY A 172 6.63 17.91 -17.22
N VAL A 173 7.69 18.32 -17.89
CA VAL A 173 8.46 17.52 -18.85
C VAL A 173 9.95 17.63 -18.53
N LEU A 174 10.69 16.54 -18.73
CA LEU A 174 12.15 16.49 -18.60
C LEU A 174 12.73 15.66 -19.75
N ALA A 175 13.52 16.29 -20.60
CA ALA A 175 14.04 15.74 -21.84
C ALA A 175 15.42 16.35 -22.15
N PRO A 176 16.48 15.93 -21.43
CA PRO A 176 17.82 16.48 -21.61
C PRO A 176 18.32 16.39 -23.04
N GLY A 177 18.94 17.46 -23.53
CA GLY A 177 19.40 17.58 -24.92
C GLY A 177 18.31 17.92 -25.94
N HIS A 178 17.06 18.12 -25.52
CA HIS A 178 15.95 18.53 -26.38
C HIS A 178 15.48 19.95 -26.07
N VAL A 179 14.83 20.57 -27.06
CA VAL A 179 14.19 21.89 -26.91
C VAL A 179 12.69 21.77 -27.16
N ILE A 180 11.89 22.41 -26.31
CA ILE A 180 10.46 22.56 -26.50
C ILE A 180 10.24 23.56 -27.61
N GLU A 181 9.53 23.14 -28.64
CA GLU A 181 9.29 23.92 -29.84
C GLU A 181 7.83 24.39 -29.95
N ARG A 182 6.89 23.62 -29.38
CA ARG A 182 5.47 23.95 -29.42
C ARG A 182 4.75 23.63 -28.11
N VAL A 183 3.75 24.45 -27.80
CA VAL A 183 2.77 24.20 -26.74
C VAL A 183 1.38 24.56 -27.24
N ALA A 184 0.42 23.66 -27.04
CA ALA A 184 -0.99 23.92 -27.29
C ALA A 184 -1.83 23.57 -26.06
N LEU A 185 -2.84 24.37 -25.75
CA LEU A 185 -3.82 24.08 -24.70
C LEU A 185 -5.11 24.88 -24.93
N SER A 186 -6.15 24.55 -24.16
CA SER A 186 -7.33 25.42 -24.05
C SER A 186 -7.91 25.41 -22.64
N PHE A 187 -8.45 26.54 -22.20
CA PHE A 187 -9.21 26.61 -20.96
C PHE A 187 -10.40 27.55 -21.10
N ARG A 188 -11.44 27.33 -20.27
CA ARG A 188 -12.60 28.21 -20.13
C ARG A 188 -12.51 28.96 -18.80
N TYR A 189 -13.35 29.97 -18.61
CA TYR A 189 -13.43 30.66 -17.32
C TYR A 189 -14.83 31.19 -17.03
N ILE A 190 -15.04 31.59 -15.78
CA ILE A 190 -16.12 32.46 -15.36
C ILE A 190 -15.64 33.42 -14.27
N ALA A 191 -16.12 34.66 -14.30
CA ALA A 191 -15.74 35.73 -13.37
C ALA A 191 -16.60 35.68 -12.10
N GLY A 192 -15.97 35.74 -10.93
CA GLY A 192 -16.65 35.77 -9.64
C GLY A 192 -17.19 37.16 -9.27
N TYR A 193 -18.26 37.17 -8.47
CA TYR A 193 -18.82 38.34 -7.76
C TYR A 193 -18.92 39.62 -8.61
N CYS A 194 -19.75 39.59 -9.65
CA CYS A 194 -19.92 40.68 -10.61
C CYS A 194 -21.23 41.48 -10.47
N GLY A 195 -22.29 40.95 -9.85
CA GLY A 195 -23.63 41.55 -9.82
C GLY A 195 -24.34 41.60 -11.18
N SER A 196 -23.62 41.92 -12.26
CA SER A 196 -24.04 41.89 -13.67
C SER A 196 -22.84 41.71 -14.62
N ALA A 197 -23.08 41.27 -15.86
CA ALA A 197 -22.08 41.18 -16.92
C ALA A 197 -22.32 42.27 -17.99
N PRO A 198 -21.27 42.91 -18.57
CA PRO A 198 -19.85 42.75 -18.25
C PRO A 198 -19.50 43.38 -16.88
N CYS A 199 -18.61 42.74 -16.11
CA CYS A 199 -18.32 43.20 -14.75
C CYS A 199 -17.57 44.55 -14.76
N PRO A 200 -18.11 45.64 -14.18
CA PRO A 200 -17.41 46.92 -14.12
C PRO A 200 -16.23 46.84 -13.13
N GLY A 201 -15.02 47.22 -13.59
CA GLY A 201 -13.82 47.34 -12.76
C GLY A 201 -12.98 46.07 -12.56
N GLY A 202 -11.66 46.22 -12.71
CA GLY A 202 -10.61 45.29 -12.25
C GLY A 202 -10.86 43.81 -12.53
N ALA A 203 -11.09 43.41 -13.79
CA ALA A 203 -11.22 42.00 -14.14
C ALA A 203 -9.91 41.24 -13.87
N SER A 204 -10.00 39.97 -13.50
CA SER A 204 -8.81 39.12 -13.41
C SER A 204 -8.17 38.96 -14.80
N THR A 205 -6.88 38.64 -14.80
CA THR A 205 -6.15 38.28 -16.02
C THR A 205 -5.40 36.97 -15.79
N ALA A 206 -5.21 36.20 -16.85
CA ALA A 206 -4.44 34.96 -16.83
C ALA A 206 -3.25 35.08 -17.79
N THR A 207 -2.07 34.69 -17.33
CA THR A 207 -0.86 34.54 -18.16
C THR A 207 -0.47 33.07 -18.18
N VAL A 208 -0.32 32.50 -19.36
CA VAL A 208 0.16 31.12 -19.51
C VAL A 208 1.65 31.16 -19.81
N VAL A 209 2.44 30.44 -19.01
CA VAL A 209 3.90 30.46 -19.06
C VAL A 209 4.48 29.05 -18.98
N LEU A 210 5.67 28.88 -19.55
CA LEU A 210 6.58 27.80 -19.20
C LEU A 210 7.51 28.30 -18.09
N ILE A 211 7.69 27.51 -17.05
CA ILE A 211 8.57 27.81 -15.91
C ILE A 211 9.57 26.67 -15.66
N ASP A 212 10.71 26.99 -15.07
CA ASP A 212 11.69 26.02 -14.58
C ASP A 212 11.31 25.45 -13.20
N ALA A 213 12.17 24.58 -12.65
CA ALA A 213 11.99 23.97 -11.33
C ALA A 213 11.99 24.98 -10.16
N SER A 214 12.64 26.14 -10.32
CA SER A 214 12.70 27.23 -9.34
C SER A 214 11.47 28.17 -9.40
N GLY A 215 10.66 28.04 -10.46
CA GLY A 215 9.53 28.92 -10.74
C GLY A 215 9.87 30.12 -11.63
N GLY A 216 11.10 30.19 -12.15
CA GLY A 216 11.52 31.19 -13.12
C GLY A 216 10.77 31.03 -14.44
N VAL A 217 10.28 32.13 -15.02
CA VAL A 217 9.56 32.11 -16.31
C VAL A 217 10.56 31.95 -17.45
N LEU A 218 10.46 30.84 -18.18
CA LEU A 218 11.26 30.53 -19.37
C LEU A 218 10.64 31.12 -20.64
N ALA A 219 9.31 31.07 -20.77
CA ALA A 219 8.59 31.63 -21.91
C ALA A 219 7.17 32.05 -21.52
N THR A 220 6.71 33.19 -22.05
CA THR A 220 5.30 33.59 -21.96
C THR A 220 4.57 33.16 -23.23
N LEU A 221 3.59 32.27 -23.08
CA LEU A 221 2.84 31.69 -24.19
C LEU A 221 1.61 32.54 -24.54
N TYR A 222 0.96 33.11 -23.53
CA TYR A 222 -0.28 33.87 -23.72
C TYR A 222 -0.52 34.83 -22.56
N ARG A 223 -1.10 36.00 -22.85
CA ARG A 223 -1.65 36.94 -21.87
C ARG A 223 -3.11 37.21 -22.23
N SER A 224 -4.03 36.91 -21.32
CA SER A 224 -5.44 37.11 -21.56
C SER A 224 -5.82 38.60 -21.56
N PRO A 225 -6.87 38.99 -22.31
CA PRO A 225 -7.58 40.22 -22.00
C PRO A 225 -8.25 40.13 -20.61
N PRO A 226 -8.81 41.25 -20.10
CA PRO A 226 -9.69 41.25 -18.93
C PRO A 226 -10.77 40.16 -18.99
N LEU A 227 -10.80 39.26 -18.00
CA LEU A 227 -11.68 38.11 -17.95
C LEU A 227 -12.99 38.41 -17.19
N CYS A 228 -13.88 39.25 -17.76
CA CYS A 228 -15.11 39.70 -17.08
C CYS A 228 -16.44 39.51 -17.85
N ASN A 229 -16.40 38.89 -19.02
CA ASN A 229 -17.60 38.78 -19.88
C ASN A 229 -18.61 37.70 -19.43
N TYR A 230 -18.21 36.78 -18.55
CA TYR A 230 -19.04 35.66 -18.09
C TYR A 230 -19.15 35.75 -16.57
N SER A 231 -20.36 35.91 -16.03
CA SER A 231 -20.59 36.17 -14.61
C SER A 231 -21.06 34.93 -13.87
N PHE A 232 -20.42 34.64 -12.74
CA PHE A 232 -20.82 33.57 -11.83
C PHE A 232 -22.19 33.85 -11.18
N ASP A 233 -22.44 35.11 -10.77
CA ASP A 233 -23.68 35.49 -10.09
C ASP A 233 -24.91 35.37 -10.99
N ASN A 234 -24.73 35.62 -12.30
CA ASN A 234 -25.77 35.45 -13.32
C ASN A 234 -25.34 34.37 -14.32
N PHE A 235 -25.02 33.17 -13.80
CA PHE A 235 -24.52 32.07 -14.61
C PHE A 235 -25.48 31.73 -15.75
N THR A 236 -24.99 31.82 -16.98
CA THR A 236 -25.66 31.30 -18.18
C THR A 236 -24.80 30.26 -18.87
N GLN A 237 -23.48 30.46 -18.87
CA GLN A 237 -22.48 29.57 -19.44
C GLN A 237 -21.09 30.01 -18.95
N TYR A 238 -20.12 29.09 -19.06
CA TYR A 238 -18.70 29.47 -19.06
C TYR A 238 -18.33 30.23 -20.35
N SER A 239 -17.15 30.84 -20.37
CA SER A 239 -16.60 31.38 -21.62
C SER A 239 -16.45 30.29 -22.70
N PRO A 240 -16.47 30.65 -24.00
CA PRO A 240 -15.87 29.83 -25.02
C PRO A 240 -14.41 29.46 -24.64
N PRO A 241 -13.89 28.31 -25.10
CA PRO A 241 -12.50 27.94 -24.87
C PRO A 241 -11.53 28.98 -25.43
N LEU A 242 -10.58 29.40 -24.60
CA LEU A 242 -9.43 30.20 -25.02
C LEU A 242 -8.37 29.24 -25.55
N HIS A 243 -8.22 29.16 -26.87
CA HIS A 243 -7.23 28.30 -27.53
C HIS A 243 -5.87 28.99 -27.60
N ILE A 244 -4.84 28.31 -27.07
CA ILE A 244 -3.45 28.77 -27.11
C ILE A 244 -2.69 27.73 -27.93
N ASN A 245 -1.98 28.18 -28.96
CA ASN A 245 -1.12 27.35 -29.78
C ASN A 245 0.10 28.18 -30.18
N VAL A 246 1.24 27.90 -29.55
CA VAL A 246 2.50 28.62 -29.74
C VAL A 246 3.53 27.67 -30.31
N THR A 247 4.25 28.12 -31.34
CA THR A 247 5.32 27.37 -32.02
C THR A 247 6.57 28.26 -32.10
N GLY A 248 7.74 27.70 -32.44
CA GLY A 248 8.99 28.48 -32.50
C GLY A 248 9.53 28.87 -31.14
N LEU A 249 9.22 28.12 -30.08
CA LEU A 249 9.57 28.47 -28.70
C LEU A 249 11.07 28.35 -28.41
N SER A 250 11.73 27.32 -28.97
CA SER A 250 13.15 27.02 -28.74
C SER A 250 13.56 27.06 -27.25
N VAL A 251 12.73 26.53 -26.34
CA VAL A 251 13.00 26.52 -24.88
C VAL A 251 13.80 25.28 -24.51
N PRO A 252 15.02 25.39 -23.93
CA PRO A 252 15.80 24.23 -23.47
C PRO A 252 15.04 23.37 -22.47
N ASN A 253 15.20 22.05 -22.55
CA ASN A 253 14.57 21.06 -21.67
C ASN A 253 15.60 20.18 -20.93
N ASP A 254 16.79 20.74 -20.68
CA ASP A 254 17.84 20.09 -19.89
C ASP A 254 17.46 19.93 -18.41
N GLU A 255 16.50 20.73 -17.96
CA GLU A 255 15.91 20.68 -16.63
C GLU A 255 14.39 20.56 -16.71
N LEU A 256 13.75 20.33 -15.56
CA LEU A 256 12.30 20.19 -15.45
C LEU A 256 11.61 21.49 -15.89
N VAL A 257 10.80 21.39 -16.95
CA VAL A 257 9.94 22.49 -17.41
C VAL A 257 8.49 22.18 -17.09
N ARG A 258 7.76 23.17 -16.55
CA ARG A 258 6.34 23.06 -16.22
C ARG A 258 5.51 24.09 -16.94
N LEU A 259 4.28 23.73 -17.28
CA LEU A 259 3.27 24.68 -17.72
C LEU A 259 2.54 25.27 -16.50
N ALA A 260 2.42 26.58 -16.47
CA ALA A 260 1.67 27.29 -15.43
C ALA A 260 0.66 28.28 -16.00
N ILE A 261 -0.50 28.38 -15.36
CA ILE A 261 -1.47 29.47 -15.55
C ILE A 261 -1.36 30.38 -14.31
N GLN A 262 -0.76 31.54 -14.49
CA GLN A 262 -0.63 32.57 -13.46
C GLN A 262 -1.80 33.55 -13.56
N ILE A 263 -2.55 33.70 -12.47
CA ILE A 263 -3.78 34.48 -12.43
C ILE A 263 -3.58 35.66 -11.49
N SER A 264 -3.84 36.87 -11.99
CA SER A 264 -3.91 38.09 -11.17
C SER A 264 -5.36 38.45 -10.94
N ASN A 265 -5.83 38.33 -9.69
CA ASN A 265 -7.18 38.67 -9.27
C ASN A 265 -7.23 40.15 -8.95
N ASN A 266 -7.44 41.03 -9.92
CA ASN A 266 -7.45 42.47 -9.67
C ASN A 266 -8.51 42.88 -8.62
N GLN A 267 -9.78 43.01 -8.99
CA GLN A 267 -10.87 43.31 -8.04
C GLN A 267 -11.76 42.10 -7.77
N ARG A 268 -11.50 40.97 -8.43
CA ARG A 268 -12.32 39.75 -8.35
C ARG A 268 -11.50 38.52 -8.71
N ASN A 269 -12.05 37.36 -8.39
CA ASN A 269 -11.52 36.06 -8.78
C ASN A 269 -12.16 35.56 -10.08
N ILE A 270 -11.59 34.49 -10.63
CA ILE A 270 -12.20 33.66 -11.67
C ILE A 270 -12.32 32.23 -11.16
N GLN A 271 -13.19 31.45 -11.79
CA GLN A 271 -13.19 30.00 -11.72
C GLN A 271 -12.85 29.44 -13.10
N ILE A 272 -11.89 28.51 -13.16
CA ILE A 272 -11.47 27.81 -14.37
C ILE A 272 -11.96 26.37 -14.25
N PRO A 273 -13.02 25.95 -14.99
CA PRO A 273 -13.49 24.57 -14.95
C PRO A 273 -12.41 23.64 -15.52
N VAL A 274 -12.20 22.47 -14.88
CA VAL A 274 -11.21 21.49 -15.35
C VAL A 274 -11.64 20.81 -16.66
N ASP A 275 -12.91 20.95 -17.06
CA ASP A 275 -13.43 20.37 -18.30
C ASP A 275 -13.24 18.84 -18.39
N ASN A 276 -13.42 18.18 -17.26
CA ASN A 276 -13.20 16.74 -17.09
C ASN A 276 -14.11 15.85 -17.95
N LYS A 277 -15.26 16.35 -18.43
CA LYS A 277 -16.11 15.61 -19.41
C LYS A 277 -15.62 15.81 -20.85
N ALA A 278 -14.83 16.84 -21.10
CA ALA A 278 -14.31 17.19 -22.43
C ALA A 278 -12.80 16.92 -22.59
N GLY A 279 -12.15 16.23 -21.64
CA GLY A 279 -10.74 15.83 -21.72
C GLY A 279 -9.75 16.83 -21.12
N GLY A 280 -10.18 17.69 -20.20
CA GLY A 280 -9.24 18.56 -19.49
C GLY A 280 -8.89 19.84 -20.22
N PHE A 281 -7.72 20.40 -19.86
CA PHE A 281 -7.11 21.53 -20.59
C PHE A 281 -6.46 21.13 -21.92
N LYS A 282 -6.39 19.82 -22.24
CA LYS A 282 -5.79 19.26 -23.47
C LYS A 282 -4.41 19.81 -23.76
N VAL A 283 -3.56 19.83 -22.74
CA VAL A 283 -2.22 20.41 -22.84
C VAL A 283 -1.32 19.50 -23.66
N ARG A 284 -0.85 19.96 -24.81
CA ARG A 284 0.09 19.26 -25.66
C ARG A 284 1.39 20.04 -25.79
N LEU A 285 2.50 19.31 -25.73
CA LEU A 285 3.84 19.88 -25.76
C LEU A 285 4.66 19.08 -26.75
N GLY A 286 5.41 19.76 -27.61
CA GLY A 286 6.24 19.10 -28.62
C GLY A 286 7.64 19.67 -28.68
N TRP A 287 8.59 18.80 -29.00
CA TRP A 287 10.00 19.12 -29.13
C TRP A 287 10.40 19.33 -30.60
N ALA A 288 11.51 20.03 -30.83
CA ALA A 288 12.10 20.09 -32.16
C ALA A 288 12.50 18.68 -32.61
N THR A 289 12.12 18.30 -33.83
CA THR A 289 12.44 17.00 -34.43
C THR A 289 13.92 16.88 -34.81
N THR A 290 14.59 18.01 -34.98
CA THR A 290 16.02 18.07 -35.28
C THR A 290 16.76 18.18 -33.96
N THR A 291 17.43 17.10 -33.55
CA THR A 291 18.48 17.20 -32.54
C THR A 291 19.46 18.23 -33.09
N THR A 292 19.56 19.41 -32.47
CA THR A 292 20.59 20.37 -32.84
C THR A 292 21.91 19.67 -32.58
N ALA A 293 22.53 19.16 -33.64
CA ALA A 293 23.84 18.53 -33.62
C ALA A 293 24.89 19.60 -33.31
N ALA A 294 24.91 20.09 -32.08
CA ALA A 294 25.82 21.12 -31.60
C ALA A 294 25.88 21.13 -30.06
N PHE A 295 26.10 19.96 -29.45
CA PHE A 295 26.77 19.90 -28.13
C PHE A 295 28.01 19.01 -28.24
N PRO A 296 29.22 19.52 -28.01
CA PRO A 296 30.44 18.75 -28.15
C PRO A 296 30.66 17.84 -26.93
N ARG A 297 30.76 16.53 -27.21
CA ARG A 297 31.90 15.69 -26.80
C ARG A 297 32.03 15.25 -25.31
N LEU A 298 30.95 15.01 -24.57
CA LEU A 298 31.06 14.49 -23.19
C LEU A 298 30.35 13.15 -22.87
N LEU A 299 29.53 12.59 -23.77
CA LEU A 299 28.84 11.31 -23.51
C LEU A 299 29.38 10.07 -24.24
N ARG A 300 30.29 10.20 -25.21
CA ARG A 300 30.82 9.05 -25.97
C ARG A 300 31.79 8.16 -25.18
N ASP A 301 32.22 8.58 -24.01
CA ASP A 301 33.18 7.81 -23.19
C ASP A 301 32.50 6.83 -22.21
N VAL A 302 31.17 6.91 -22.03
CA VAL A 302 30.42 6.03 -21.12
C VAL A 302 29.93 4.78 -21.84
N GLU A 303 29.38 4.92 -23.05
CA GLU A 303 28.86 3.77 -23.82
C GLU A 303 29.95 2.77 -24.27
N ALA A 304 31.22 3.20 -24.34
CA ALA A 304 32.33 2.32 -24.67
C ALA A 304 32.77 1.40 -23.52
N ARG A 305 32.32 1.62 -22.27
CA ARG A 305 32.68 0.79 -21.11
C ARG A 305 31.71 -0.37 -20.85
N ASP A 306 30.45 -0.25 -21.25
CA ASP A 306 29.43 -1.26 -20.93
C ASP A 306 29.35 -2.40 -21.95
N ALA A 307 29.86 -2.20 -23.16
CA ALA A 307 29.87 -3.22 -24.22
C ALA A 307 30.86 -4.38 -23.97
N ALA A 308 31.74 -4.28 -22.96
CA ALA A 308 32.77 -5.29 -22.70
C ALA A 308 32.36 -6.39 -21.68
N ALA A 309 31.20 -6.27 -21.02
CA ALA A 309 30.83 -7.15 -19.89
C ALA A 309 29.86 -8.30 -20.24
N ALA A 310 29.34 -8.38 -21.48
CA ALA A 310 28.29 -9.34 -21.83
C ALA A 310 28.73 -10.35 -22.91
N ALA A 311 29.60 -11.30 -22.57
CA ALA A 311 29.84 -12.48 -23.41
C ALA A 311 30.32 -13.71 -22.61
N ALA A 312 29.39 -14.58 -22.19
CA ALA A 312 29.63 -16.02 -21.99
C ALA A 312 28.28 -16.80 -21.98
N PRO A 313 28.24 -18.09 -22.38
CA PRO A 313 27.09 -18.67 -23.07
C PRO A 313 26.20 -19.61 -22.22
N ALA A 314 24.91 -19.66 -22.58
CA ALA A 314 23.89 -20.50 -21.97
C ALA A 314 23.96 -21.97 -22.43
N ALA A 315 23.92 -22.90 -21.47
CA ALA A 315 23.81 -24.34 -21.71
C ALA A 315 22.36 -24.83 -21.63
N ARG A 316 21.96 -25.66 -22.61
CA ARG A 316 20.67 -26.34 -22.72
C ARG A 316 20.60 -27.57 -21.80
N LEU A 317 19.45 -27.78 -21.16
CA LEU A 317 19.01 -29.10 -20.66
C LEU A 317 17.51 -29.27 -20.94
N GLY A 318 17.15 -30.41 -21.52
CA GLY A 318 15.76 -30.83 -21.74
C GLY A 318 15.44 -32.09 -20.95
N ALA A 319 14.16 -32.26 -20.60
CA ALA A 319 13.58 -33.54 -20.16
C ALA A 319 12.04 -33.53 -20.35
N PRO A 320 11.39 -34.70 -20.49
CA PRO A 320 10.09 -34.85 -21.14
C PRO A 320 8.89 -34.92 -20.19
N ALA A 321 7.71 -34.61 -20.73
CA ALA A 321 6.42 -34.71 -20.06
C ALA A 321 5.85 -36.13 -20.11
N ALA A 322 5.43 -36.68 -18.95
CA ALA A 322 4.61 -37.87 -18.85
C ALA A 322 3.22 -37.49 -18.31
N ARG A 323 2.18 -37.80 -19.10
CA ARG A 323 0.76 -37.71 -18.72
C ARG A 323 0.31 -39.03 -18.11
N LEU A 324 -0.33 -38.99 -16.94
CA LEU A 324 -1.15 -40.07 -16.42
C LEU A 324 -2.49 -39.47 -15.91
N SER A 325 -3.58 -39.99 -16.45
CA SER A 325 -4.96 -39.66 -16.10
C SER A 325 -5.56 -40.82 -15.31
N ALA A 326 -6.19 -40.52 -14.17
CA ALA A 326 -7.05 -41.45 -13.43
C ALA A 326 -8.29 -40.72 -12.87
N PRO A 327 -9.42 -41.42 -12.63
CA PRO A 327 -10.76 -40.85 -12.64
C PRO A 327 -11.21 -40.31 -11.28
N ALA A 328 -11.97 -39.22 -11.30
CA ALA A 328 -12.54 -38.57 -10.12
C ALA A 328 -13.71 -39.38 -9.54
N ALA A 329 -13.55 -39.88 -8.31
CA ALA A 329 -14.66 -40.28 -7.46
C ALA A 329 -15.24 -39.04 -6.77
N ARG A 330 -16.57 -38.87 -6.84
CA ARG A 330 -17.30 -37.76 -6.20
C ARG A 330 -17.31 -37.93 -4.68
N LEU A 331 -16.53 -37.11 -3.97
CA LEU A 331 -16.58 -36.93 -2.52
C LEU A 331 -17.59 -35.84 -2.15
N ALA A 332 -18.25 -36.05 -1.00
CA ALA A 332 -19.25 -35.17 -0.42
C ALA A 332 -18.73 -33.74 -0.24
N VAL A 333 -19.58 -32.75 -0.50
CA VAL A 333 -19.25 -31.31 -0.47
C VAL A 333 -18.80 -30.93 0.95
N PRO A 334 -17.52 -30.58 1.18
CA PRO A 334 -17.06 -30.12 2.48
C PRO A 334 -17.69 -28.76 2.84
N PRO A 335 -17.74 -28.39 4.14
CA PRO A 335 -18.19 -27.07 4.56
C PRO A 335 -17.49 -25.98 3.74
N ARG A 336 -18.26 -25.00 3.25
CA ARG A 336 -17.79 -23.93 2.37
C ARG A 336 -16.52 -23.31 2.94
N LEU A 337 -15.40 -23.59 2.31
CA LEU A 337 -14.10 -23.03 2.62
C LEU A 337 -14.17 -21.54 2.25
N ASP A 338 -14.51 -20.68 3.21
CA ASP A 338 -14.58 -19.23 3.02
C ASP A 338 -13.16 -18.63 3.03
N LEU A 339 -12.32 -19.14 2.13
CA LEU A 339 -10.96 -18.72 1.93
C LEU A 339 -10.98 -17.26 1.48
N LEU A 340 -10.60 -16.36 2.40
CA LEU A 340 -10.17 -14.99 2.09
C LEU A 340 -11.28 -14.00 1.72
N SER A 341 -12.55 -14.30 2.02
CA SER A 341 -13.63 -13.32 1.85
C SER A 341 -13.49 -12.10 2.77
N GLY A 342 -12.64 -12.18 3.79
CA GLY A 342 -12.50 -11.19 4.86
C GLY A 342 -13.68 -11.18 5.83
N LYS A 343 -14.65 -12.09 5.68
CA LYS A 343 -15.86 -12.16 6.53
C LYS A 343 -15.66 -13.03 7.78
N ALA A 344 -14.69 -13.94 7.77
CA ALA A 344 -14.42 -14.87 8.86
C ALA A 344 -13.77 -14.18 10.06
N SER A 345 -14.51 -13.89 11.14
CA SER A 345 -14.06 -13.20 12.37
C SER A 345 -13.25 -11.92 12.10
N ARG A 346 -13.07 -11.00 13.04
CA ARG A 346 -11.95 -10.05 12.97
C ARG A 346 -10.90 -10.55 13.96
N GLY A 347 -9.63 -10.37 13.64
CA GLY A 347 -8.57 -10.85 14.52
C GLY A 347 -7.37 -9.92 14.57
N PHE A 348 -7.19 -9.07 13.56
CA PHE A 348 -6.07 -8.13 13.56
C PHE A 348 -6.45 -6.91 12.71
N SER A 349 -6.55 -5.75 13.35
CA SER A 349 -6.82 -4.46 12.75
C SER A 349 -6.07 -3.37 13.52
N MET A 350 -6.01 -2.16 12.97
CA MET A 350 -5.39 -0.99 13.64
C MET A 350 -4.00 -1.29 14.21
N ALA A 351 -3.20 -2.06 13.49
CA ALA A 351 -1.88 -2.43 13.97
C ALA A 351 -0.93 -1.23 13.98
N ARG A 352 -0.09 -1.17 15.00
CA ARG A 352 0.90 -0.12 15.21
C ARG A 352 2.26 -0.76 15.40
N THR A 353 3.28 -0.16 14.81
CA THR A 353 4.67 -0.52 15.07
C THR A 353 5.28 0.46 16.04
N LEU A 354 5.84 -0.05 17.13
CA LEU A 354 6.71 0.66 18.05
C LEU A 354 8.15 0.45 17.58
N GLY A 355 8.89 1.54 17.43
CA GLY A 355 10.28 1.50 17.03
C GLY A 355 10.88 2.89 17.18
N SER A 356 12.12 2.95 17.65
CA SER A 356 12.84 4.21 17.82
C SER A 356 14.28 4.01 17.37
N GLU A 357 14.85 5.07 16.79
CA GLU A 357 16.30 5.18 16.57
C GLU A 357 17.03 5.63 17.84
N GLN A 358 16.29 5.95 18.90
CA GLN A 358 16.80 6.20 20.24
C GLN A 358 16.42 5.03 21.14
N VAL A 359 17.35 4.57 21.97
CA VAL A 359 17.08 3.48 22.92
C VAL A 359 16.04 3.95 23.94
N ASP A 360 14.98 3.17 24.12
CA ASP A 360 14.08 3.26 25.28
C ASP A 360 13.82 1.86 25.89
N GLN A 361 12.84 1.77 26.81
CA GLN A 361 12.53 0.53 27.52
C GLN A 361 11.98 -0.59 26.62
N VAL A 362 11.40 -0.25 25.47
CA VAL A 362 10.69 -1.20 24.57
C VAL A 362 11.35 -1.26 23.19
N THR A 363 12.07 -0.21 22.80
CA THR A 363 12.67 -0.03 21.49
C THR A 363 14.18 0.11 21.60
N VAL A 364 14.89 -0.69 20.81
CA VAL A 364 16.32 -0.52 20.56
C VAL A 364 16.50 -0.16 19.09
N PRO A 365 17.53 0.61 18.71
CA PRO A 365 17.83 0.89 17.32
C PRO A 365 17.85 -0.40 16.48
N GLY A 366 17.13 -0.40 15.36
CA GLY A 366 16.97 -1.56 14.48
C GLY A 366 15.92 -2.59 14.91
N ARG A 367 15.21 -2.42 16.03
CA ARG A 367 14.07 -3.27 16.39
C ARG A 367 12.75 -2.57 16.05
N ARG A 368 11.79 -3.35 15.56
CA ARG A 368 10.41 -2.91 15.32
C ARG A 368 9.45 -3.92 15.94
N VAL A 369 8.55 -3.43 16.78
CA VAL A 369 7.58 -4.24 17.52
C VAL A 369 6.18 -3.88 17.03
N LEU A 370 5.46 -4.83 16.43
CA LEU A 370 4.08 -4.69 16.00
C LEU A 370 3.12 -5.08 17.13
N ILE A 371 2.11 -4.24 17.38
CA ILE A 371 0.97 -4.53 18.26
C ILE A 371 -0.31 -4.22 17.48
N GLY A 372 -1.21 -5.20 17.37
CA GLY A 372 -2.50 -5.09 16.72
C GLY A 372 -3.64 -4.88 17.70
N TRP A 373 -4.72 -4.27 17.25
CA TRP A 373 -6.03 -4.43 17.89
C TRP A 373 -6.68 -5.71 17.34
N THR A 374 -7.20 -6.60 18.19
CA THR A 374 -7.81 -7.83 17.70
C THR A 374 -9.22 -7.63 17.14
N GLY A 375 -9.76 -6.41 17.26
CA GLY A 375 -11.14 -6.07 16.92
C GLY A 375 -12.13 -6.52 18.01
N PRO A 376 -13.41 -6.17 17.89
CA PRO A 376 -14.44 -6.80 18.73
C PRO A 376 -14.55 -8.28 18.39
N ALA A 377 -14.89 -9.10 19.39
CA ALA A 377 -15.25 -10.47 19.12
C ALA A 377 -16.44 -10.53 18.13
N PRO A 378 -16.52 -11.56 17.27
CA PRO A 378 -17.59 -11.67 16.29
C PRO A 378 -18.97 -11.66 16.97
N SER A 379 -19.92 -10.89 16.44
CA SER A 379 -21.27 -10.78 17.01
C SER A 379 -22.07 -12.08 16.91
N ASP A 380 -21.67 -12.97 16.00
CA ASP A 380 -22.19 -14.32 15.83
C ASP A 380 -21.58 -15.35 16.80
N MET A 381 -20.70 -14.93 17.72
CA MET A 381 -20.24 -15.73 18.87
C MET A 381 -20.96 -15.25 20.14
N PRO A 382 -22.11 -15.83 20.54
CA PRO A 382 -22.95 -15.29 21.61
C PRO A 382 -22.24 -15.19 22.97
N PHE A 383 -21.28 -16.07 23.22
CA PHE A 383 -20.51 -16.08 24.47
C PHE A 383 -19.47 -14.95 24.55
N LEU A 384 -19.03 -14.43 23.41
CA LEU A 384 -18.10 -13.31 23.33
C LEU A 384 -18.80 -11.99 22.97
N ALA A 385 -20.10 -12.04 22.66
CA ALA A 385 -20.91 -10.85 22.43
C ALA A 385 -20.84 -9.97 23.69
N ASN A 386 -20.37 -8.74 23.53
CA ASN A 386 -20.10 -7.75 24.59
C ASN A 386 -18.79 -7.89 25.37
N LEU A 387 -17.92 -8.85 25.05
CA LEU A 387 -16.55 -8.81 25.58
C LEU A 387 -15.77 -7.71 24.87
N GLY A 388 -15.03 -6.93 25.66
CA GLY A 388 -14.13 -5.90 25.15
C GLY A 388 -13.10 -6.50 24.18
N SER A 389 -12.58 -5.66 23.30
CA SER A 389 -11.49 -6.08 22.41
C SER A 389 -10.17 -6.23 23.16
N ALA A 390 -9.27 -7.04 22.62
CA ALA A 390 -7.91 -7.19 23.14
C ALA A 390 -6.89 -6.49 22.22
N GLN A 391 -5.68 -6.34 22.73
CA GLN A 391 -4.51 -6.12 21.89
C GLN A 391 -3.89 -7.47 21.57
N SER A 392 -3.29 -7.58 20.39
CA SER A 392 -2.48 -8.74 20.05
C SER A 392 -1.22 -8.78 20.91
N ILE A 393 -0.66 -9.96 21.04
CA ILE A 393 0.69 -10.14 21.54
C ILE A 393 1.66 -9.40 20.63
N SER A 394 2.62 -8.71 21.24
CA SER A 394 3.67 -7.98 20.55
C SER A 394 4.51 -8.90 19.65
N ARG A 395 4.86 -8.40 18.46
CA ARG A 395 5.65 -9.15 17.48
C ARG A 395 6.85 -8.37 17.00
N ASP A 396 8.04 -8.97 17.04
CA ASP A 396 9.20 -8.43 16.35
C ASP A 396 9.02 -8.56 14.84
N LEU A 397 9.28 -7.46 14.12
CA LEU A 397 9.34 -7.40 12.67
C LEU A 397 10.79 -7.46 12.20
N ALA A 398 11.03 -8.25 11.15
CA ALA A 398 12.32 -8.32 10.47
C ALA A 398 12.11 -8.52 8.96
N LEU A 399 13.14 -8.28 8.16
CA LEU A 399 13.15 -8.66 6.74
C LEU A 399 14.02 -9.91 6.57
N ALA A 400 13.48 -10.90 5.85
CA ALA A 400 14.29 -12.01 5.35
C ALA A 400 15.25 -11.52 4.24
N PRO A 401 16.28 -12.31 3.84
CA PRO A 401 17.19 -11.94 2.76
C PRO A 401 16.49 -11.67 1.42
N ASP A 402 15.34 -12.32 1.19
CA ASP A 402 14.52 -12.09 0.00
C ASP A 402 13.67 -10.82 0.10
N ARG A 403 13.67 -10.12 1.24
CA ARG A 403 12.83 -8.97 1.61
C ARG A 403 11.38 -9.31 1.97
N SER A 404 11.07 -10.58 2.26
CA SER A 404 9.78 -10.90 2.86
C SER A 404 9.70 -10.40 4.30
N LEU A 405 8.53 -9.88 4.70
CA LEU A 405 8.29 -9.46 6.09
C LEU A 405 8.16 -10.69 6.99
N LEU A 406 9.04 -10.78 7.97
CA LEU A 406 8.98 -11.76 9.04
C LEU A 406 8.38 -11.13 10.29
N GLN A 407 7.61 -11.93 11.01
CA GLN A 407 7.00 -11.63 12.30
C GLN A 407 7.36 -12.74 13.29
N ARG A 408 7.79 -12.39 14.49
CA ARG A 408 8.04 -13.35 15.58
C ARG A 408 7.41 -12.82 16.85
N PHE A 409 6.90 -13.69 17.73
CA PHE A 409 6.56 -13.19 19.06
C PHE A 409 7.81 -12.64 19.74
N VAL A 410 7.66 -11.52 20.45
CA VAL A 410 8.77 -10.88 21.13
C VAL A 410 9.42 -11.83 22.13
N PRO A 411 10.77 -11.87 22.25
CA PRO A 411 11.46 -12.77 23.18
C PRO A 411 11.09 -12.54 24.64
N GLU A 412 10.63 -11.35 25.01
CA GLU A 412 10.12 -11.02 26.34
C GLU A 412 8.94 -11.91 26.74
N LEU A 413 8.17 -12.45 25.80
CA LEU A 413 7.07 -13.37 26.09
C LEU A 413 7.55 -14.64 26.84
N THR A 414 8.82 -15.01 26.67
CA THR A 414 9.40 -16.17 27.36
C THR A 414 9.40 -16.04 28.88
N THR A 415 9.34 -14.81 29.43
CA THR A 415 9.24 -14.61 30.89
C THR A 415 7.88 -15.01 31.45
N ALA A 416 6.85 -15.14 30.62
CA ALA A 416 5.54 -15.65 31.00
C ALA A 416 5.49 -17.18 31.06
N ARG A 417 6.52 -17.90 30.58
CA ARG A 417 6.56 -19.37 30.64
C ARG A 417 6.70 -19.82 32.08
N LEU A 418 5.77 -20.68 32.51
CA LEU A 418 5.84 -21.40 33.77
C LEU A 418 6.63 -22.70 33.56
N THR A 419 5.93 -23.83 33.50
CA THR A 419 6.54 -25.16 33.36
C THR A 419 6.23 -25.72 31.98
N ALA A 420 7.20 -26.43 31.40
CA ALA A 420 6.96 -27.26 30.22
C ALA A 420 6.03 -28.42 30.61
N VAL A 421 4.96 -28.63 29.87
CA VAL A 421 3.93 -29.62 30.18
C VAL A 421 3.74 -30.61 29.03
N ALA A 422 3.15 -31.77 29.33
CA ALA A 422 2.70 -32.67 28.29
C ALA A 422 1.60 -31.99 27.45
N PRO A 423 1.47 -32.30 26.16
CA PRO A 423 0.45 -31.69 25.31
C PRO A 423 -1.00 -31.86 25.83
N ALA A 424 -1.30 -32.96 26.52
CA ALA A 424 -2.59 -33.20 27.17
C ALA A 424 -2.90 -32.23 28.33
N ASP A 425 -1.88 -31.60 28.90
CA ASP A 425 -1.95 -30.73 30.07
C ASP A 425 -1.71 -29.24 29.74
N ALA A 426 -1.77 -28.86 28.46
CA ALA A 426 -1.45 -27.49 28.00
C ALA A 426 -2.27 -26.42 28.75
N GLY A 427 -3.55 -26.69 28.98
CA GLY A 427 -4.45 -25.76 29.64
C GLY A 427 -5.01 -24.71 28.70
N MET A 428 -5.69 -23.71 29.27
CA MET A 428 -6.34 -22.61 28.52
C MET A 428 -5.39 -21.43 28.25
N ARG A 429 -4.19 -21.46 28.85
CA ARG A 429 -3.14 -20.45 28.70
C ARG A 429 -1.82 -21.15 28.45
N ALA A 430 -1.41 -21.21 27.19
CA ALA A 430 -0.26 -21.99 26.80
C ALA A 430 0.46 -21.37 25.62
N GLU A 431 1.76 -21.59 25.57
CA GLU A 431 2.57 -21.42 24.38
C GLU A 431 2.84 -22.79 23.77
N VAL A 432 2.59 -22.91 22.47
CA VAL A 432 2.78 -24.14 21.70
C VAL A 432 3.79 -23.85 20.59
N TYR A 433 4.85 -24.65 20.53
CA TYR A 433 5.83 -24.60 19.46
C TYR A 433 5.95 -25.98 18.81
N ALA A 434 5.43 -26.13 17.60
CA ALA A 434 5.44 -27.37 16.84
C ALA A 434 6.34 -27.27 15.61
N THR A 435 7.15 -28.31 15.37
CA THR A 435 7.98 -28.48 14.17
C THR A 435 7.44 -29.65 13.37
N LEU A 436 7.01 -29.38 12.15
CA LEU A 436 6.42 -30.34 11.22
C LEU A 436 7.43 -30.62 10.11
N PRO A 437 7.74 -31.88 9.79
CA PRO A 437 8.77 -32.24 8.82
C PRO A 437 8.40 -31.80 7.40
N ALA A 438 9.41 -31.69 6.53
CA ALA A 438 9.21 -31.38 5.11
C ALA A 438 8.28 -32.38 4.38
N SER A 439 8.20 -33.63 4.83
CA SER A 439 7.26 -34.65 4.30
C SER A 439 5.79 -34.25 4.43
N CYS A 440 5.47 -33.26 5.27
CA CYS A 440 4.14 -32.67 5.30
C CYS A 440 3.73 -31.99 3.98
N ALA A 441 4.68 -31.72 3.07
CA ALA A 441 4.41 -31.27 1.71
C ALA A 441 3.61 -32.28 0.88
N ASP A 442 3.80 -33.57 1.18
CA ASP A 442 3.27 -34.68 0.39
C ASP A 442 1.80 -34.98 0.72
N ALA A 443 1.21 -34.24 1.66
CA ALA A 443 -0.19 -34.36 2.03
C ALA A 443 -1.09 -34.07 0.81
N ALA A 444 -1.67 -35.13 0.24
CA ALA A 444 -2.44 -35.08 -1.00
C ALA A 444 -3.82 -34.38 -0.84
N GLY A 445 -4.31 -34.19 0.39
CA GLY A 445 -5.61 -33.59 0.63
C GLY A 445 -5.86 -33.10 2.06
N PRO A 446 -7.02 -32.45 2.32
CA PRO A 446 -7.35 -31.83 3.61
C PRO A 446 -7.48 -32.80 4.79
N THR A 447 -7.76 -34.08 4.50
CA THR A 447 -7.82 -35.16 5.48
C THR A 447 -6.43 -35.62 5.93
N ASP A 448 -5.43 -35.44 5.07
CA ASP A 448 -4.08 -35.95 5.27
C ASP A 448 -3.10 -34.83 5.65
N ALA A 449 -3.63 -33.63 5.83
CA ALA A 449 -2.89 -32.42 6.16
C ALA A 449 -2.20 -32.52 7.53
N CYS A 450 -0.90 -32.24 7.55
CA CYS A 450 -0.18 -32.03 8.80
C CYS A 450 -0.67 -30.77 9.53
N GLY A 451 -0.54 -30.76 10.85
CA GLY A 451 -0.91 -29.60 11.63
C GLY A 451 -0.86 -29.86 13.13
N ILE A 452 -1.56 -29.01 13.86
CA ILE A 452 -1.83 -29.19 15.30
C ILE A 452 -3.29 -28.92 15.60
N SER A 453 -3.83 -29.56 16.62
CA SER A 453 -5.07 -29.16 17.27
C SER A 453 -4.77 -28.55 18.62
N VAL A 454 -5.51 -27.50 18.98
CA VAL A 454 -5.42 -26.78 20.26
C VAL A 454 -6.82 -26.63 20.85
N PHE A 455 -6.89 -26.42 22.17
CA PHE A 455 -8.15 -26.42 22.92
C PHE A 455 -8.97 -27.70 22.70
N GLY A 456 -8.28 -28.85 22.70
CA GLY A 456 -8.90 -30.17 22.58
C GLY A 456 -9.57 -30.60 23.88
N ASP A 457 -10.78 -31.16 23.79
CA ASP A 457 -11.49 -31.82 24.90
C ASP A 457 -11.82 -33.30 24.60
N GLY A 458 -11.13 -33.88 23.62
CA GLY A 458 -11.39 -35.22 23.08
C GLY A 458 -12.53 -35.29 22.05
N VAL A 459 -13.33 -34.23 21.89
CA VAL A 459 -14.46 -34.18 20.93
C VAL A 459 -14.32 -32.97 20.00
N ASN A 460 -14.08 -31.80 20.57
CA ASN A 460 -13.96 -30.51 19.90
C ASN A 460 -12.53 -30.02 20.02
N ALA A 461 -12.03 -29.39 18.96
CA ALA A 461 -10.75 -28.70 18.97
C ALA A 461 -10.74 -27.59 17.90
N THR A 462 -9.83 -26.63 18.07
CA THR A 462 -9.43 -25.74 16.97
C THR A 462 -8.26 -26.38 16.24
N THR A 463 -8.39 -26.60 14.93
CA THR A 463 -7.31 -27.23 14.14
C THR A 463 -6.57 -26.21 13.29
N ILE A 464 -5.24 -26.25 13.33
CA ILE A 464 -4.34 -25.47 12.50
C ILE A 464 -3.69 -26.45 11.51
N LYS A 465 -4.08 -26.39 10.25
CA LYS A 465 -3.65 -27.33 9.20
C LYS A 465 -2.80 -26.63 8.15
N LEU A 466 -1.73 -27.31 7.74
CA LEU A 466 -0.95 -26.95 6.55
C LEU A 466 -1.58 -27.65 5.34
N LEU A 467 -1.92 -26.90 4.31
CA LEU A 467 -2.57 -27.37 3.09
C LEU A 467 -1.68 -27.07 1.87
N PRO A 468 -0.57 -27.81 1.65
CA PRO A 468 0.37 -27.55 0.56
C PRO A 468 -0.28 -27.62 -0.82
N SER A 469 -1.23 -28.54 -1.02
CA SER A 469 -1.93 -28.73 -2.29
C SER A 469 -2.69 -27.48 -2.79
N VAL A 470 -3.03 -26.58 -1.88
CA VAL A 470 -3.67 -25.29 -2.19
C VAL A 470 -2.84 -24.09 -1.74
N GLY A 471 -1.63 -24.32 -1.22
CA GLY A 471 -0.73 -23.26 -0.76
C GLY A 471 -1.26 -22.45 0.43
N LEU A 472 -1.97 -23.08 1.37
CA LEU A 472 -2.60 -22.37 2.50
C LEU A 472 -2.26 -22.95 3.88
N VAL A 473 -2.27 -22.10 4.90
CA VAL A 473 -2.49 -22.48 6.30
C VAL A 473 -3.96 -22.22 6.61
N ALA A 474 -4.66 -23.19 7.19
CA ALA A 474 -6.06 -23.05 7.59
C ALA A 474 -6.21 -23.22 9.10
N VAL A 475 -6.97 -22.31 9.73
CA VAL A 475 -7.36 -22.34 11.13
C VAL A 475 -8.87 -22.57 11.20
N ASN A 476 -9.26 -23.79 11.57
CA ASN A 476 -10.64 -24.18 11.72
C ASN A 476 -11.02 -24.18 13.19
N ALA A 477 -11.77 -23.16 13.61
CA ALA A 477 -12.34 -23.02 14.94
C ALA A 477 -13.86 -23.25 14.95
N THR A 478 -14.43 -23.91 13.93
CA THR A 478 -15.90 -24.00 13.82
C THR A 478 -16.56 -24.87 14.89
N LEU A 479 -15.80 -25.82 15.45
CA LEU A 479 -16.24 -26.60 16.61
C LEU A 479 -16.05 -25.85 17.94
N GLN A 480 -15.41 -24.68 17.90
CA GLN A 480 -15.18 -23.80 19.05
C GLN A 480 -15.85 -22.43 18.82
N GLY A 481 -17.09 -22.45 18.35
CA GLY A 481 -17.97 -21.28 18.26
C GLY A 481 -17.76 -20.38 17.04
N ASN A 482 -16.70 -20.57 16.23
CA ASN A 482 -16.52 -19.78 15.01
C ASN A 482 -17.48 -20.25 13.90
N THR A 483 -17.99 -19.33 13.09
CA THR A 483 -18.88 -19.71 11.98
C THR A 483 -18.10 -20.04 10.71
N LEU A 484 -16.82 -19.66 10.65
CA LEU A 484 -16.00 -19.74 9.44
C LEU A 484 -14.57 -20.24 9.73
N VAL A 485 -13.98 -20.86 8.70
CA VAL A 485 -12.56 -21.26 8.69
C VAL A 485 -11.73 -20.08 8.22
N ARG A 486 -10.66 -19.74 8.95
CA ARG A 486 -9.68 -18.75 8.52
C ARG A 486 -8.58 -19.41 7.72
N ALA A 487 -8.06 -18.73 6.73
CA ALA A 487 -6.91 -19.22 5.98
C ALA A 487 -6.04 -18.07 5.49
N GLY A 488 -4.76 -18.36 5.28
CA GLY A 488 -3.75 -17.45 4.78
C GLY A 488 -2.69 -18.22 3.99
N PRO A 489 -1.80 -17.53 3.27
CA PRO A 489 -0.79 -18.19 2.45
C PRO A 489 0.10 -19.13 3.28
N LEU A 490 0.38 -20.31 2.74
CA LEU A 490 1.40 -21.21 3.29
C LEU A 490 2.77 -20.62 3.01
N PRO A 491 3.57 -20.27 4.03
CA PRO A 491 4.91 -19.79 3.79
C PRO A 491 5.77 -20.93 3.21
N PRO A 492 6.84 -20.59 2.46
CA PRO A 492 7.82 -21.57 2.02
C PRO A 492 8.33 -22.41 3.18
N GLN A 493 8.77 -23.63 2.88
CA GLN A 493 9.40 -24.48 3.86
C GLN A 493 10.60 -23.76 4.49
N CYS A 494 10.66 -23.90 5.81
CA CYS A 494 11.78 -23.55 6.64
C CYS A 494 12.94 -24.48 6.26
N THR A 495 14.09 -23.89 6.00
CA THR A 495 15.37 -24.59 5.78
C THR A 495 16.39 -24.01 6.74
N ALA A 496 17.53 -24.66 6.92
CA ALA A 496 18.66 -24.07 7.64
C ALA A 496 18.99 -22.64 7.17
N ALA A 497 18.86 -22.37 5.86
CA ALA A 497 19.11 -21.05 5.29
C ALA A 497 18.03 -20.00 5.62
N THR A 498 16.76 -20.39 5.63
CA THR A 498 15.64 -19.44 5.83
C THR A 498 15.25 -19.23 7.30
N CYS A 499 15.63 -20.16 8.17
CA CYS A 499 15.20 -20.18 9.56
C CYS A 499 16.33 -20.19 10.60
N GLY A 500 17.58 -20.14 10.15
CA GLY A 500 18.78 -20.17 10.99
C GLY A 500 19.42 -21.56 11.09
N GLU A 501 20.71 -21.58 11.42
CA GLU A 501 21.49 -22.80 11.60
C GLU A 501 20.86 -23.73 12.66
N GLY A 502 20.85 -25.03 12.38
CA GLY A 502 20.23 -26.05 13.23
C GLY A 502 18.71 -26.18 13.07
N ALA A 503 18.08 -25.45 12.14
CA ALA A 503 16.69 -25.67 11.80
C ALA A 503 16.48 -26.97 11.03
N GLU A 504 15.60 -27.84 11.54
CA GLU A 504 15.07 -28.96 10.75
C GLU A 504 14.22 -28.43 9.59
N ASP A 505 14.33 -29.09 8.43
CA ASP A 505 13.58 -28.73 7.24
C ASP A 505 12.09 -29.02 7.43
N GLY A 506 11.22 -28.04 7.11
CA GLY A 506 9.78 -28.21 7.18
C GLY A 506 9.00 -26.95 7.55
N TRP A 507 8.07 -27.04 8.50
CA TRP A 507 7.26 -25.92 8.97
C TRP A 507 7.25 -25.83 10.48
N ARG A 508 7.19 -24.61 10.99
CA ARG A 508 7.12 -24.30 12.40
C ARG A 508 5.83 -23.56 12.68
N ILE A 509 5.06 -24.04 13.64
CA ILE A 509 3.87 -23.37 14.14
C ILE A 509 4.19 -22.90 15.56
N HIS A 510 4.20 -21.59 15.76
CA HIS A 510 4.33 -20.97 17.08
C HIS A 510 2.97 -20.35 17.43
N ALA A 511 2.27 -20.92 18.40
CA ALA A 511 0.93 -20.49 18.79
C ALA A 511 0.88 -20.09 20.27
N ILE A 512 0.09 -19.06 20.59
CA ILE A 512 -0.24 -18.64 21.94
C ILE A 512 -1.74 -18.78 22.15
N LEU A 513 -2.08 -19.51 23.20
CA LEU A 513 -3.43 -19.78 23.64
C LEU A 513 -3.71 -18.88 24.85
N ASP A 514 -4.77 -18.09 24.79
CA ASP A 514 -5.25 -17.30 25.94
C ASP A 514 -6.78 -17.30 25.99
N HIS A 515 -7.34 -18.27 26.71
CA HIS A 515 -8.77 -18.48 26.90
C HIS A 515 -9.57 -18.56 25.60
N SER A 516 -10.05 -17.40 25.11
CA SER A 516 -10.86 -17.25 23.91
C SER A 516 -10.11 -16.65 22.72
N ILE A 517 -8.80 -16.44 22.85
CA ILE A 517 -7.94 -15.89 21.81
C ILE A 517 -6.83 -16.90 21.47
N LEU A 518 -6.71 -17.18 20.18
CA LEU A 518 -5.63 -17.95 19.58
C LEU A 518 -4.81 -17.02 18.69
N GLU A 519 -3.54 -16.82 19.00
CA GLU A 519 -2.57 -16.20 18.09
C GLU A 519 -1.61 -17.25 17.58
N LEU A 520 -1.25 -17.21 16.30
CA LEU A 520 -0.22 -18.10 15.79
C LEU A 520 0.58 -17.49 14.65
N ILE A 521 1.80 -18.00 14.48
CA ILE A 521 2.73 -17.62 13.44
C ILE A 521 3.31 -18.90 12.82
N VAL A 522 3.26 -19.01 11.49
CA VAL A 522 3.85 -20.10 10.73
C VAL A 522 5.12 -19.61 10.03
N ASN A 523 6.24 -20.30 10.25
CA ASN A 523 7.58 -19.96 9.72
C ASN A 523 7.96 -18.48 9.87
N ASN A 524 7.50 -17.82 10.94
CA ASN A 524 7.70 -16.39 11.16
C ASN A 524 7.15 -15.50 10.02
N ALA A 525 6.22 -15.97 9.20
CA ALA A 525 5.78 -15.25 8.00
C ALA A 525 4.27 -15.08 7.94
N THR A 526 3.51 -16.16 8.12
CA THR A 526 2.05 -16.11 8.09
C THR A 526 1.51 -16.10 9.52
N ALA A 527 0.85 -15.01 9.91
CA ALA A 527 0.30 -14.86 11.25
C ALA A 527 -1.23 -14.81 11.26
N PHE A 528 -1.84 -15.37 12.30
CA PHE A 528 -3.28 -15.32 12.56
C PHE A 528 -3.54 -14.87 13.98
N VAL A 529 -4.70 -14.24 14.15
CA VAL A 529 -5.37 -14.09 15.44
C VAL A 529 -6.78 -14.56 15.24
N VAL A 530 -7.28 -15.46 16.09
CA VAL A 530 -8.57 -16.12 15.92
C VAL A 530 -9.27 -16.16 17.26
N TYR A 531 -10.52 -15.69 17.29
CA TYR A 531 -11.38 -15.92 18.43
C TYR A 531 -11.88 -17.36 18.43
N VAL A 532 -11.85 -17.97 19.61
CA VAL A 532 -12.32 -19.32 19.89
C VAL A 532 -13.19 -19.28 21.14
N ALA A 533 -14.16 -20.18 21.24
CA ALA A 533 -15.01 -20.33 22.41
C ALA A 533 -14.98 -21.79 22.88
N PRO A 534 -13.92 -22.21 23.59
CA PRO A 534 -13.80 -23.55 24.12
C PRO A 534 -15.01 -23.93 24.97
N ALA A 535 -15.70 -25.01 24.62
CA ALA A 535 -16.99 -25.38 25.23
C ALA A 535 -16.90 -25.78 26.71
N SER A 536 -15.70 -26.09 27.20
CA SER A 536 -15.47 -26.46 28.59
C SER A 536 -14.09 -26.00 29.06
N ASP A 537 -13.94 -25.88 30.37
CA ASP A 537 -12.64 -25.72 31.03
C ASP A 537 -11.72 -26.94 30.84
N ARG A 538 -12.25 -28.06 30.32
CA ARG A 538 -11.51 -29.27 29.96
C ARG A 538 -10.84 -29.20 28.59
N ALA A 539 -11.12 -28.17 27.79
CA ALA A 539 -10.50 -27.95 26.50
C ALA A 539 -9.01 -27.52 26.63
N LYS A 540 -8.18 -28.44 27.14
CA LYS A 540 -6.80 -28.21 27.55
C LYS A 540 -5.78 -28.95 26.69
N GLU A 541 -6.23 -29.80 25.78
CA GLU A 541 -5.36 -30.68 25.02
C GLU A 541 -4.80 -29.97 23.78
N VAL A 542 -3.53 -30.23 23.52
CA VAL A 542 -2.85 -29.94 22.28
C VAL A 542 -2.41 -31.28 21.68
N ALA A 543 -2.59 -31.46 20.37
CA ALA A 543 -2.15 -32.68 19.68
C ALA A 543 -1.60 -32.37 18.29
N LEU A 544 -0.73 -33.24 17.79
CA LEU A 544 -0.29 -33.22 16.41
C LEU A 544 -1.39 -33.80 15.51
N LEU A 545 -1.56 -33.23 14.32
CA LEU A 545 -2.48 -33.71 13.29
C LEU A 545 -1.68 -34.23 12.10
N GLY A 546 -2.10 -35.37 11.54
CA GLY A 546 -1.50 -35.98 10.36
C GLY A 546 -1.67 -37.50 10.38
N ASN A 547 -1.63 -38.13 9.21
CA ASN A 547 -1.73 -39.59 9.08
C ASN A 547 -0.42 -40.32 9.39
N ASP A 548 0.66 -39.58 9.59
CA ASP A 548 1.97 -40.16 9.77
C ASP A 548 2.19 -40.50 11.25
N ALA A 549 2.10 -41.79 11.58
CA ALA A 549 2.48 -42.33 12.88
C ALA A 549 3.95 -42.05 13.25
N THR A 550 4.71 -41.42 12.35
CA THR A 550 6.13 -41.06 12.53
C THR A 550 6.37 -39.65 13.05
N LEU A 551 5.35 -38.79 13.21
CA LEU A 551 5.59 -37.49 13.86
C LEU A 551 6.00 -37.74 15.32
N PRO A 552 7.26 -37.48 15.70
CA PRO A 552 7.70 -37.80 17.04
C PRO A 552 7.02 -36.85 18.02
N THR A 553 6.70 -37.30 19.23
CA THR A 553 6.12 -36.41 20.27
C THR A 553 7.06 -35.25 20.62
N SER A 554 8.36 -35.38 20.37
CA SER A 554 9.34 -34.29 20.48
C SER A 554 9.14 -33.16 19.46
N ALA A 555 8.30 -33.37 18.44
CA ALA A 555 7.94 -32.36 17.45
C ALA A 555 7.09 -31.24 18.06
N ILE A 556 6.58 -31.37 19.28
CA ILE A 556 5.78 -30.35 19.94
C ILE A 556 6.31 -30.04 21.34
N ASN A 557 6.49 -28.75 21.60
CA ASN A 557 6.82 -28.23 22.92
C ASN A 557 5.66 -27.36 23.40
N VAL A 558 5.29 -27.54 24.66
CA VAL A 558 4.17 -26.82 25.27
C VAL A 558 4.60 -26.26 26.62
N TRP A 559 4.33 -24.98 26.85
CA TRP A 559 4.55 -24.32 28.13
C TRP A 559 3.24 -23.72 28.61
N GLN A 560 2.91 -23.94 29.89
CA GLN A 560 1.85 -23.14 30.52
C GLN A 560 2.33 -21.70 30.68
N LEU A 561 1.41 -20.75 30.50
CA LEU A 561 1.69 -19.33 30.62
C LEU A 561 1.09 -18.73 31.89
N ASP A 562 1.83 -17.83 32.53
CA ASP A 562 1.33 -17.00 33.62
C ASP A 562 0.34 -15.94 33.11
N ALA A 563 -0.42 -15.34 34.02
CA ALA A 563 -1.25 -14.18 33.72
C ALA A 563 -0.36 -12.96 33.43
N VAL A 564 -0.32 -12.51 32.18
CA VAL A 564 0.48 -11.34 31.79
C VAL A 564 -0.30 -10.02 31.93
N ASN A 565 -1.64 -10.06 32.07
CA ASN A 565 -2.51 -8.87 32.10
C ASN A 565 -3.81 -9.00 32.94
N ASN A 566 -3.87 -9.88 33.95
CA ASN A 566 -5.07 -9.98 34.82
C ASN A 566 -5.04 -8.93 35.94
N VAL A 567 -5.13 -7.64 35.61
CA VAL A 567 -5.33 -6.56 36.60
C VAL A 567 -6.82 -6.28 36.77
#